data_AF-A0A2V7IWQ4-F1
#
_entry.id   AF-A0A2V7IWQ4-F1
#
_cell.length_a   1.000
_cell.length_b   1.000
_cell.length_c   1.000
_cell.angle_alpha   90.00
_cell.angle_beta   90.00
_cell.angle_gamma   90.00
#
_symmetry.space_group_name_H-M   'P 1'
#
loop_
_entity.id
_entity.type
_entity.pdbx_description
1 polymer ?
#
loop_
_entity_poly.entity_id
_entity_poly.type
_entity_poly.pdbx_seq_one_letter_code
_entity_poly.pdbx_strand_id
1 'polypeptide(L)'
;MPLTAKLSREFYDKFGNAVVDELVNWFNQVDATYKLELRDLNELNFARFDAKLEQRIAELRAELRTGLASLEARFEAKLEQRIAELRGEIATLEGRLLARLGVVEGRFGTLEGRLVRWMFLFWVASLGTSIALIELGR
;
A
#
# COMPACT_ATOMS: atom_id res chain seq x y z
N MET A 1 -20.96 -52.53 -0.45
CA MET A 1 -21.79 -53.74 -0.28
C MET A 1 -22.78 -53.79 -1.43
N PRO A 2 -22.83 -54.87 -2.23
CA PRO A 2 -23.87 -55.01 -3.25
C PRO A 2 -25.24 -55.08 -2.55
N LEU A 3 -26.23 -54.38 -3.08
CA LEU A 3 -27.60 -54.59 -2.64
C LEU A 3 -28.00 -55.94 -3.23
N THR A 4 -28.14 -56.98 -2.42
CA THR A 4 -28.67 -58.24 -2.95
C THR A 4 -30.17 -58.03 -3.09
N ALA A 5 -30.64 -57.67 -4.29
CA ALA A 5 -32.07 -57.66 -4.53
C ALA A 5 -32.62 -59.06 -4.23
N LYS A 6 -33.60 -59.13 -3.34
CA LYS A 6 -34.28 -60.37 -2.97
C LYS A 6 -35.77 -60.16 -3.21
N LEU A 7 -36.34 -61.03 -4.04
CA LEU A 7 -37.77 -61.06 -4.33
C LEU A 7 -38.49 -62.02 -3.38
N SER A 8 -39.80 -61.86 -3.22
CA SER A 8 -40.59 -62.66 -2.29
C SER A 8 -40.74 -64.10 -2.80
N ARG A 9 -40.94 -65.05 -1.87
CA ARG A 9 -41.12 -66.47 -2.20
C ARG A 9 -42.31 -66.72 -3.13
N GLU A 10 -43.42 -66.01 -2.92
CA GLU A 10 -44.59 -66.03 -3.80
C GLU A 10 -44.26 -65.65 -5.26
N PHE A 11 -43.26 -64.79 -5.47
CA PHE A 11 -42.80 -64.42 -6.81
C PHE A 11 -42.04 -65.58 -7.47
N TYR A 12 -41.20 -66.29 -6.71
CA TYR A 12 -40.52 -67.50 -7.18
C TYR A 12 -41.51 -68.63 -7.49
N ASP A 13 -42.53 -68.83 -6.65
CA ASP A 13 -43.55 -69.86 -6.84
C ASP A 13 -44.40 -69.60 -8.09
N LYS A 14 -44.65 -68.33 -8.42
CA LYS A 14 -45.50 -67.92 -9.55
C LYS A 14 -44.76 -67.89 -10.90
N PHE A 15 -43.49 -67.51 -10.91
CA PHE A 15 -42.71 -67.29 -12.14
C PHE A 15 -41.58 -68.31 -12.36
N GLY A 16 -41.28 -69.14 -11.36
CA GLY A 16 -40.24 -70.16 -11.39
C GLY A 16 -38.85 -69.61 -11.07
N ASN A 17 -38.02 -70.43 -10.44
CA ASN A 17 -36.70 -70.00 -9.94
C ASN A 17 -35.78 -69.44 -11.03
N ALA A 18 -35.72 -70.08 -12.22
CA ALA A 18 -34.82 -69.67 -13.29
C ALA A 18 -35.06 -68.23 -13.77
N VAL A 19 -36.32 -67.85 -13.97
CA VAL A 19 -36.69 -66.51 -14.46
C VAL A 19 -36.42 -65.46 -13.38
N VAL A 20 -36.72 -65.77 -12.12
CA VAL A 20 -36.53 -64.83 -11.02
C VAL A 20 -35.05 -64.63 -10.71
N ASP A 21 -34.23 -65.69 -10.78
CA ASP A 21 -32.78 -65.59 -10.60
C ASP A 21 -32.13 -64.73 -11.70
N GLU A 22 -32.55 -64.88 -12.96
CA GLU A 22 -32.08 -64.05 -14.07
C GLU A 22 -32.39 -62.56 -13.85
N LEU A 23 -33.63 -62.25 -13.42
CA LEU A 23 -34.04 -60.88 -13.12
C LEU A 23 -33.24 -60.27 -11.96
N VAL A 24 -33.03 -61.02 -10.88
CA VAL A 24 -32.23 -60.57 -9.73
C VAL A 24 -30.79 -60.31 -10.15
N ASN A 25 -30.20 -61.21 -10.95
CA ASN A 25 -28.84 -61.05 -11.44
C ASN A 25 -28.70 -59.83 -12.33
N TRP A 26 -29.63 -59.61 -13.25
CA TRP A 26 -29.66 -58.41 -14.08
C TRP A 26 -29.77 -57.13 -13.24
N PHE A 27 -30.68 -57.09 -12.25
CA PHE A 27 -30.84 -55.93 -11.38
C PHE A 27 -29.58 -55.62 -10.57
N ASN A 28 -28.96 -56.66 -9.99
CA ASN A 28 -27.72 -56.50 -9.24
C ASN A 28 -26.56 -56.03 -10.14
N GLN A 29 -26.51 -56.48 -11.40
CA GLN A 29 -25.54 -56.01 -12.39
C GLN A 29 -25.76 -54.53 -12.75
N VAL A 30 -27.02 -54.13 -12.97
CA VAL A 30 -27.37 -52.73 -13.25
C VAL A 30 -27.02 -51.82 -12.06
N ASP A 31 -27.34 -52.21 -10.83
CA ASP A 31 -26.98 -51.45 -9.61
C ASP A 31 -25.46 -51.30 -9.46
N ALA A 32 -24.70 -52.37 -9.72
CA ALA A 32 -23.25 -52.32 -9.69
C ALA A 32 -22.67 -51.35 -10.74
N THR A 33 -23.17 -51.41 -11.97
CA THR A 33 -22.76 -50.49 -13.05
C THR A 33 -23.08 -49.04 -12.70
N TYR A 34 -24.31 -48.74 -12.25
CA TYR A 34 -24.70 -47.38 -11.88
C TYR A 34 -23.86 -46.81 -10.74
N LYS A 35 -23.52 -47.62 -9.72
CA LYS A 35 -22.66 -47.18 -8.62
C LYS A 35 -21.24 -46.88 -9.10
N LEU A 36 -20.72 -47.68 -10.01
CA LEU A 36 -19.42 -47.42 -10.63
C LEU A 36 -19.46 -46.12 -11.43
N GLU A 37 -20.43 -45.95 -12.31
CA GLU A 37 -20.59 -44.71 -13.09
C GLU A 37 -20.75 -43.48 -12.21
N LEU A 38 -21.57 -43.57 -11.14
CA LEU A 38 -21.74 -42.48 -10.19
C LEU A 38 -20.44 -42.15 -9.47
N ARG A 39 -19.67 -43.16 -9.06
CA ARG A 39 -18.37 -42.96 -8.43
C ARG A 39 -17.40 -42.30 -9.38
N ASP A 40 -17.31 -42.78 -10.62
CA ASP A 40 -16.39 -42.27 -11.63
C ASP A 40 -16.75 -40.82 -12.02
N LEU A 41 -18.05 -40.53 -12.19
CA LEU A 41 -18.54 -39.16 -12.39
C LEU A 41 -18.22 -38.25 -11.19
N ASN A 42 -18.40 -38.75 -9.98
CA ASN A 42 -18.12 -38.01 -8.76
C ASN A 42 -16.62 -37.69 -8.64
N GLU A 43 -15.75 -38.67 -8.90
CA GLU A 43 -14.30 -38.51 -8.89
C GLU A 43 -13.83 -37.50 -9.95
N LEU A 44 -14.38 -37.59 -11.16
CA LEU A 44 -14.10 -36.64 -12.24
C LEU A 44 -14.60 -35.22 -11.91
N ASN A 45 -15.77 -35.10 -11.28
CA ASN A 45 -16.29 -33.80 -10.85
C ASN A 45 -15.46 -33.20 -9.72
N PHE A 46 -15.01 -34.00 -8.75
CA PHE A 46 -14.12 -33.53 -7.69
C PHE A 46 -12.76 -33.10 -8.23
N ALA A 47 -12.16 -33.86 -9.14
CA ALA A 47 -10.90 -33.47 -9.79
C ALA A 47 -11.04 -32.13 -10.55
N ARG A 48 -12.15 -31.93 -11.28
CA ARG A 48 -12.41 -30.66 -11.96
C ARG A 48 -12.64 -29.50 -10.99
N PHE A 49 -13.35 -29.76 -9.89
CA PHE A 49 -13.58 -28.77 -8.85
C PHE A 49 -12.28 -28.35 -8.17
N ASP A 50 -11.44 -29.31 -7.80
CA ASP A 50 -10.14 -29.07 -7.18
C ASP A 50 -9.22 -28.26 -8.10
N ALA A 51 -9.08 -28.66 -9.37
CA ALA A 51 -8.31 -27.91 -10.36
C ALA A 51 -8.81 -26.46 -10.52
N LYS A 52 -10.14 -26.26 -10.53
CA LYS A 52 -10.72 -24.91 -10.62
C LYS A 52 -10.50 -24.09 -9.35
N LEU A 53 -10.55 -24.72 -8.18
CA LEU A 53 -10.24 -24.05 -6.91
C LEU A 53 -8.77 -23.64 -6.86
N GLU A 54 -7.85 -24.53 -7.21
CA GLU A 54 -6.42 -24.23 -7.28
C GLU A 54 -6.15 -23.06 -8.25
N GLN A 55 -6.77 -23.08 -9.43
CA GLN A 55 -6.68 -21.98 -10.39
C GLN A 55 -7.16 -20.65 -9.77
N ARG A 56 -8.34 -20.65 -9.14
CA ARG A 56 -8.89 -19.42 -8.52
C ARG A 56 -8.03 -18.91 -7.36
N ILE A 57 -7.45 -19.80 -6.57
CA ILE A 57 -6.51 -19.43 -5.49
C ILE A 57 -5.24 -18.82 -6.10
N ALA A 58 -4.72 -19.37 -7.18
CA ALA A 58 -3.55 -18.82 -7.86
C ALA A 58 -3.83 -17.44 -8.45
N GLU A 59 -4.98 -17.25 -9.10
CA GLU A 59 -5.45 -15.95 -9.62
C GLU A 59 -5.56 -14.91 -8.49
N LEU A 60 -6.25 -15.23 -7.40
CA LEU A 60 -6.38 -14.34 -6.24
C LEU A 60 -5.03 -13.98 -5.62
N ARG A 61 -4.10 -14.93 -5.51
CA ARG A 61 -2.73 -14.67 -5.02
C ARG A 61 -1.98 -13.71 -5.95
N ALA A 62 -2.13 -13.86 -7.27
CA ALA A 62 -1.50 -12.99 -8.24
C ALA A 62 -2.08 -11.56 -8.19
N GLU A 63 -3.40 -11.44 -8.09
CA GLU A 63 -4.10 -10.16 -7.94
C GLU A 63 -3.69 -9.46 -6.65
N LEU A 64 -3.66 -10.17 -5.52
CA LEU A 64 -3.21 -9.61 -4.24
C LEU A 64 -1.76 -9.14 -4.29
N ARG A 65 -0.86 -9.94 -4.87
CA ARG A 65 0.55 -9.56 -5.02
C ARG A 65 0.70 -8.30 -5.87
N THR A 66 -0.07 -8.20 -6.96
CA THR A 66 -0.07 -7.02 -7.84
C THR A 66 -0.65 -5.80 -7.13
N GLY A 67 -1.74 -5.98 -6.39
CA GLY A 67 -2.38 -4.91 -5.60
C GLY A 67 -1.45 -4.37 -4.52
N LEU A 68 -0.75 -5.26 -3.80
CA LEU A 68 0.23 -4.87 -2.77
C LEU A 68 1.42 -4.11 -3.38
N ALA A 69 1.99 -4.60 -4.47
CA ALA A 69 3.10 -3.90 -5.15
C ALA A 69 2.67 -2.51 -5.66
N SER A 70 1.46 -2.39 -6.19
CA SER A 70 0.89 -1.09 -6.62
C SER A 70 0.69 -0.13 -5.43
N LEU A 71 0.22 -0.66 -4.29
CA LEU A 71 0.04 0.13 -3.07
C LEU A 71 1.39 0.63 -2.53
N GLU A 72 2.39 -0.24 -2.48
CA GLU A 72 3.75 0.08 -2.05
C GLU A 72 4.37 1.18 -2.92
N ALA A 73 4.32 1.03 -4.24
CA ALA A 73 4.82 2.04 -5.17
C ALA A 73 4.12 3.40 -5.03
N ARG A 74 2.80 3.41 -4.82
CA ARG A 74 2.03 4.65 -4.57
C ARG A 74 2.43 5.30 -3.26
N PHE A 75 2.68 4.50 -2.23
CA PHE A 75 3.07 5.01 -0.92
C PHE A 75 4.47 5.61 -0.98
N GLU A 76 5.43 4.94 -1.60
CA GLU A 76 6.79 5.46 -1.85
C GLU A 76 6.74 6.78 -2.62
N ALA A 77 6.04 6.83 -3.75
CA ALA A 77 5.92 8.05 -4.55
C ALA A 77 5.31 9.22 -3.75
N LYS A 78 4.30 8.93 -2.91
CA LYS A 78 3.66 9.96 -2.07
C LYS A 78 4.60 10.43 -0.95
N LEU A 79 5.40 9.54 -0.38
CA LEU A 79 6.41 9.92 0.62
C LEU A 79 7.51 10.79 -0.01
N GLU A 80 8.04 10.40 -1.16
CA GLU A 80 9.03 11.18 -1.89
C GLU A 80 8.50 12.58 -2.24
N GLN A 81 7.25 12.64 -2.72
CA GLN A 81 6.57 13.91 -2.98
C GLN A 81 6.52 14.79 -1.72
N ARG A 82 6.07 14.24 -0.57
CA ARG A 82 5.98 15.00 0.68
C ARG A 82 7.35 15.45 1.19
N ILE A 83 8.38 14.62 1.04
CA ILE A 83 9.75 15.00 1.40
C ILE A 83 10.24 16.14 0.51
N ALA A 84 9.97 16.10 -0.80
CA ALA A 84 10.33 17.16 -1.72
C ALA A 84 9.61 18.48 -1.40
N GLU A 85 8.31 18.41 -1.11
CA GLU A 85 7.51 19.57 -0.69
C GLU A 85 8.08 20.20 0.60
N LEU A 86 8.35 19.39 1.64
CA LEU A 86 8.92 19.89 2.89
C LEU A 86 10.30 20.51 2.69
N ARG A 87 11.16 19.92 1.85
CA ARG A 87 12.46 20.51 1.50
C ARG A 87 12.29 21.86 0.81
N GLY A 88 11.33 21.99 -0.09
CA GLY A 88 11.01 23.26 -0.76
C GLY A 88 10.49 24.32 0.20
N GLU A 89 9.63 23.95 1.14
CA GLU A 89 9.13 24.84 2.18
C GLU A 89 10.26 25.33 3.09
N ILE A 90 11.14 24.42 3.52
CA ILE A 90 12.33 24.77 4.33
C ILE A 90 13.23 25.74 3.57
N ALA A 91 13.59 25.45 2.32
CA ALA A 91 14.42 26.34 1.51
C ALA A 91 13.79 27.74 1.34
N THR A 92 12.46 27.80 1.20
CA THR A 92 11.73 29.06 1.13
C THR A 92 11.79 29.84 2.45
N LEU A 93 11.64 29.14 3.58
CA LEU A 93 11.75 29.74 4.91
C LEU A 93 13.17 30.25 5.19
N GLU A 94 14.19 29.48 4.85
CA GLU A 94 15.60 29.86 4.95
C GLU A 94 15.88 31.11 4.10
N GLY A 95 15.42 31.14 2.85
CA GLY A 95 15.54 32.32 1.98
C GLY A 95 14.87 33.56 2.57
N ARG A 96 13.67 33.42 3.15
CA ARG A 96 12.98 34.53 3.84
C ARG A 96 13.73 35.00 5.08
N LEU A 97 14.32 34.09 5.85
CA LEU A 97 15.11 34.42 7.03
C LEU A 97 16.36 35.20 6.63
N LEU A 98 17.12 34.71 5.65
CA LEU A 98 18.30 35.38 5.13
C LEU A 98 17.99 36.78 4.59
N ALA A 99 16.89 36.93 3.85
CA ALA A 99 16.44 38.23 3.38
C ALA A 99 16.12 39.20 4.54
N ARG A 100 15.45 38.72 5.60
CA ARG A 100 15.17 39.54 6.79
C ARG A 100 16.44 39.93 7.54
N LEU A 101 17.39 39.02 7.67
CA LEU A 101 18.70 39.31 8.28
C LEU A 101 19.46 40.37 7.47
N GLY A 102 19.53 40.24 6.15
CA GLY A 102 20.15 41.25 5.30
C GLY A 102 19.52 42.64 5.42
N VAL A 103 18.18 42.72 5.59
CA VAL A 103 17.50 43.99 5.86
C VAL A 103 17.93 44.58 7.22
N VAL A 104 18.07 43.74 8.25
CA VAL A 104 18.51 44.17 9.58
C VAL A 104 19.96 44.63 9.56
N GLU A 105 20.86 43.86 8.95
CA GLU A 105 22.27 44.21 8.76
C GLU A 105 22.43 45.53 8.00
N GLY A 106 21.67 45.73 6.92
CA GLY A 106 21.65 46.99 6.18
C GLY A 106 21.23 48.18 7.04
N ARG A 107 20.21 48.01 7.90
CA ARG A 107 19.81 49.06 8.86
C ARG A 107 20.92 49.37 9.84
N PHE A 108 21.60 48.38 10.40
CA PHE A 108 22.75 48.59 11.27
C PHE A 108 23.88 49.35 10.56
N GLY A 109 24.25 48.93 9.34
CA GLY A 109 25.26 49.65 8.56
C GLY A 109 24.90 51.12 8.30
N THR A 110 23.62 51.43 8.03
CA THR A 110 23.20 52.84 7.89
C THR A 110 23.25 53.63 9.20
N LEU A 111 22.97 53.00 10.35
CA LEU A 111 23.08 53.62 11.66
C LEU A 111 24.55 53.86 12.03
N GLU A 112 25.41 52.87 11.80
CA GLU A 112 26.86 52.99 11.99
C GLU A 112 27.44 54.12 11.15
N GLY A 113 27.12 54.19 9.86
CA GLY A 113 27.57 55.28 9.00
C GLY A 113 27.03 56.67 9.41
N ARG A 114 25.85 56.74 10.03
CA ARG A 114 25.35 57.97 10.64
C ARG A 114 26.11 58.33 11.92
N LEU A 115 26.35 57.35 12.79
CA LEU A 115 27.08 57.54 14.04
C LEU A 115 28.50 58.03 13.79
N VAL A 116 29.23 57.41 12.85
CA VAL A 116 30.58 57.84 12.46
C VAL A 116 30.58 59.30 12.00
N ARG A 117 29.63 59.70 11.15
CA ARG A 117 29.51 61.11 10.71
C ARG A 117 29.28 62.06 11.89
N TRP A 118 28.38 61.72 12.80
CA TRP A 118 28.12 62.54 14.00
C TRP A 118 29.33 62.59 14.94
N MET A 119 30.06 61.48 15.11
CA MET A 119 31.30 61.46 15.88
C MET A 119 32.32 62.43 15.28
N PHE A 120 32.54 62.42 13.96
CA PHE A 120 33.45 63.37 13.32
C PHE A 120 33.03 64.83 13.50
N LEU A 121 31.75 65.14 13.30
CA LEU A 121 31.22 66.51 13.54
C LEU A 121 31.44 66.95 14.98
N PHE A 122 31.16 66.06 15.93
CA PHE A 122 31.41 66.29 17.34
C PHE A 122 32.90 66.53 17.63
N TRP A 123 33.79 65.69 17.09
CA TRP A 123 35.24 65.84 17.27
C TRP A 123 35.76 67.16 16.71
N VAL A 124 35.32 67.59 15.51
CA VAL A 124 35.72 68.86 14.91
C VAL A 124 35.24 70.05 15.76
N ALA A 125 33.99 70.01 16.22
CA ALA A 125 33.44 71.05 17.08
C ALA A 125 34.20 71.12 18.42
N SER A 126 34.47 69.98 19.06
CA SER A 126 35.19 69.89 20.33
C SER A 126 36.66 70.34 20.22
N LEU A 127 37.34 70.01 19.11
CA LEU A 127 38.69 70.50 18.84
C LEU A 127 38.68 72.01 18.61
N GLY A 128 37.71 72.53 17.86
CA GLY A 128 37.54 73.97 17.62
C GLY A 128 37.34 74.77 18.91
N THR A 129 36.47 74.30 19.80
CA THR A 129 36.27 74.95 21.12
C THR A 129 37.52 74.87 21.99
N SER A 130 38.23 73.75 21.98
CA SER A 130 39.47 73.58 22.75
C SER A 130 40.58 74.53 22.27
N ILE A 131 40.74 74.70 20.95
CA ILE A 131 41.71 75.65 20.37
C ILE A 131 41.33 77.09 20.73
N ALA A 132 40.05 77.46 20.59
CA ALA A 132 39.57 78.79 20.95
C ALA A 132 39.83 79.13 22.43
N LEU A 133 39.65 78.16 23.34
CA LEU A 133 39.96 78.34 24.77
C LEU A 133 41.46 78.55 25.03
N ILE A 134 42.34 77.88 24.29
CA ILE A 134 43.80 78.08 24.42
C ILE A 134 44.22 79.46 23.92
N GLU A 135 43.61 79.96 22.85
CA GLU A 135 43.93 81.27 22.27
C GLU A 135 43.40 82.44 23.10
N LEU A 136 42.23 82.29 23.74
CA LEU A 136 41.68 83.27 24.69
C LEU A 136 42.43 83.32 26.03
N GLY A 137 43.12 82.24 26.40
CA GLY A 137 43.85 82.13 27.66
C GLY A 137 45.33 82.51 27.59
N ARG A 138 45.84 82.91 26.42
CA ARG A 138 47.24 83.29 26.18
C ARG A 138 47.37 84.79 26.00
#